data_AF-A0A4R4S4X1-F1
#
_entry.id   AF-A0A4R4S4X1-F1
#
_cell.length_a   1.000
_cell.length_b   1.000
_cell.length_c   1.000
_cell.angle_alpha   90.00
_cell.angle_beta   90.00
_cell.angle_gamma   90.00
#
_symmetry.space_group_name_H-M   'P 1'
#
loop_
_entity.id
_entity.type
_entity.pdbx_description
1 polymer ?
#
loop_
_entity_poly.entity_id
_entity_poly.type
_entity_poly.pdbx_seq_one_letter_code
_entity_poly.pdbx_strand_id
1 'polypeptide(L)' 'MQARAHTDDPALRRLREEFTGHRIWRSRRWDGRPGDWVATLRDPAAGVDPTVIRADSAALREALAVERQRAGRPVIKRAW' A
#
# COMPACT_ATOMS: atom_id res chain seq x y z
N MET A 1 1.31 -21.53 6.80
CA MET A 1 2.71 -21.14 6.50
C MET A 1 3.03 -19.84 7.22
N GLN A 2 3.69 -19.91 8.38
CA GLN A 2 4.08 -18.72 9.13
C GLN A 2 5.32 -18.10 8.47
N ALA A 3 5.16 -16.89 7.92
CA ALA A 3 6.28 -16.05 7.52
C ALA A 3 7.00 -15.61 8.81
N ARG A 4 8.07 -16.33 9.17
CA ARG A 4 8.89 -16.07 10.35
C ARG A 4 9.30 -14.60 10.36
N ALA A 5 8.82 -13.90 11.38
CA ALA A 5 9.26 -12.61 11.89
C ALA A 5 10.06 -11.76 10.90
N HIS A 6 9.31 -10.96 10.14
CA HIS A 6 9.50 -9.51 10.07
C HIS A 6 10.60 -9.05 11.05
N THR A 7 11.83 -8.88 10.58
CA THR A 7 12.62 -7.76 11.08
C THR A 7 11.71 -6.56 10.88
N ASP A 8 11.37 -5.89 11.96
CA ASP A 8 10.40 -4.81 12.02
C ASP A 8 10.94 -3.66 11.15
N ASP A 9 10.71 -3.75 9.83
CA ASP A 9 11.21 -2.80 8.85
C ASP A 9 10.58 -1.45 9.24
N PRO A 10 11.36 -0.51 9.78
CA PRO A 10 10.81 0.69 10.38
C PRO A 10 10.07 1.53 9.33
N ALA A 11 10.42 1.40 8.04
CA ALA A 11 9.69 2.03 6.97
C ALA A 11 8.31 1.38 6.77
N LEU A 12 8.23 0.04 6.85
CA LEU A 12 6.95 -0.67 6.75
C LEU A 12 6.03 -0.38 7.94
N ARG A 13 6.58 -0.27 9.15
CA ARG A 13 5.80 0.11 10.33
C ARG A 13 5.20 1.52 10.17
N ARG A 14 6.03 2.50 9.79
CA ARG A 14 5.58 3.88 9.51
C ARG A 14 4.50 3.93 8.44
N LEU A 15 4.66 3.20 7.35
CA LEU A 15 3.64 3.14 6.28
C LEU A 15 2.31 2.59 6.78
N ARG A 16 2.33 1.54 7.62
CA ARG A 16 1.10 0.96 8.19
C ARG A 16 0.40 1.90 9.18
N GLU A 17 1.16 2.66 9.95
CA GLU A 17 0.64 3.68 10.86
C GLU A 17 0.04 4.86 10.09
N GLU A 18 0.68 5.30 9.01
CA GLU A 18 0.23 6.43 8.18
C GLU A 18 -0.98 6.09 7.30
N PHE A 19 -1.05 4.85 6.79
CA PHE A 19 -2.07 4.39 5.85
C PHE A 19 -2.88 3.22 6.42
N THR A 20 -3.60 3.46 7.52
CA THR A 20 -4.41 2.44 8.23
C THR A 20 -5.48 1.76 7.35
N GLY A 21 -5.98 2.46 6.33
CA GLY A 21 -6.92 1.91 5.34
C GLY A 21 -6.30 0.92 4.35
N HIS A 22 -4.98 0.77 4.31
CA HIS A 22 -4.26 -0.10 3.39
C HIS A 22 -3.68 -1.32 4.11
N ARG A 23 -3.66 -2.44 3.41
CA ARG A 23 -2.84 -3.60 3.73
C ARG A 23 -1.49 -3.42 3.03
N ILE A 24 -0.42 -3.21 3.80
CA ILE A 24 0.93 -2.96 3.26
C ILE A 24 1.88 -4.09 3.64
N TRP A 25 2.62 -4.60 2.67
CA TRP A 25 3.64 -5.62 2.86
C TRP A 25 4.80 -5.45 1.87
N ARG A 26 5.91 -6.12 2.17
CA ARG A 26 7.06 -6.22 1.27
C ARG A 26 7.08 -7.60 0.63
N SER A 27 7.06 -7.66 -0.70
CA SER A 27 7.20 -8.90 -1.44
C SER A 27 8.61 -9.46 -1.28
N ARG A 28 8.80 -10.73 -1.62
CA ARG A 28 10.11 -11.37 -1.65
C ARG A 28 10.40 -11.80 -3.07
N ARG A 29 11.60 -11.52 -3.54
CA ARG A 29 12.09 -12.03 -4.82
C ARG A 29 12.43 -13.51 -4.70
N TRP A 30 12.59 -14.18 -5.85
CA TRP A 30 12.93 -15.60 -5.93
C TRP A 30 14.28 -15.91 -5.25
N ASP A 31 15.17 -14.93 -5.15
CA ASP A 31 16.49 -14.99 -4.50
C ASP A 31 16.43 -14.82 -2.97
N GLY A 32 15.23 -14.74 -2.39
CA GLY A 32 15.03 -14.53 -0.95
C GLY A 32 15.32 -13.10 -0.47
N ARG A 33 15.74 -12.20 -1.37
CA ARG A 33 15.94 -10.78 -1.03
C ARG A 33 14.60 -10.06 -0.96
N PRO A 34 14.52 -8.97 -0.18
CA PRO A 34 13.34 -8.13 -0.17
C PRO A 34 13.06 -7.58 -1.58
N GLY A 35 11.84 -7.79 -2.05
CA GLY A 35 11.36 -7.29 -3.33
C GLY A 35 10.62 -5.97 -3.19
N ASP A 36 9.59 -5.83 -4.02
CA ASP A 36 8.78 -4.63 -4.12
C ASP A 36 7.87 -4.42 -2.90
N TRP A 37 7.59 -3.15 -2.64
CA TRP A 37 6.64 -2.66 -1.68
C TRP A 37 5.24 -2.67 -2.28
N VAL A 38 4.32 -3.33 -1.59
CA VAL A 38 2.94 -3.51 -2.07
C VAL A 38 1.98 -2.94 -1.04
N ALA A 39 1.03 -2.15 -1.50
CA ALA A 39 -0.07 -1.64 -0.70
C ALA A 39 -1.39 -1.90 -1.43
N THR A 40 -2.29 -2.61 -0.77
CA THR A 40 -3.65 -2.85 -1.26
C THR A 40 -4.64 -2.13 -0.38
N LEU A 41 -5.58 -1.40 -0.97
CA LEU A 41 -6.64 -0.74 -0.22
C LEU A 41 -7.62 -1.77 0.34
N ARG A 42 -7.98 -1.66 1.62
CA ARG A 42 -8.94 -2.60 2.25
C ARG A 42 -10.35 -2.39 1.76
N ASP A 43 -10.72 -1.15 1.45
CA ASP A 43 -12.02 -0.80 0.91
C ASP A 43 -11.92 -0.44 -0.58
N PRO A 44 -12.18 -1.38 -1.49
CA PRO A 44 -12.17 -1.12 -2.93
C PRO A 44 -13.28 -0.14 -3.36
N ALA A 45 -14.30 0.12 -2.52
CA ALA A 45 -15.39 1.04 -2.85
C ALA A 45 -14.98 2.52 -2.79
N ALA A 46 -13.82 2.83 -2.20
CA ALA A 46 -13.28 4.19 -2.08
C ALA A 46 -12.70 4.77 -3.39
N GLY A 47 -12.75 4.02 -4.51
CA GLY A 47 -12.63 4.59 -5.86
C GLY A 47 -11.21 4.91 -6.36
N VAL A 48 -10.19 4.32 -5.77
CA VAL A 48 -8.76 4.45 -6.14
C VAL A 48 -8.15 3.11 -6.53
N ASP A 49 -6.96 3.13 -7.14
CA ASP A 49 -6.28 1.89 -7.55
C ASP A 49 -6.14 0.95 -6.33
N PRO A 50 -6.77 -0.22 -6.36
CA PRO A 50 -6.83 -1.08 -5.19
C PRO A 50 -5.46 -1.67 -4.85
N THR A 51 -4.47 -1.69 -5.75
CA THR A 51 -3.15 -2.29 -5.46
C THR A 51 -2.01 -1.48 -6.09
N VAL A 52 -1.26 -0.78 -5.23
CA VAL A 52 -0.05 -0.04 -5.60
C VAL A 52 1.18 -0.91 -5.33
N ILE A 53 2.04 -1.07 -6.34
CA ILE A 53 3.34 -1.76 -6.23
C ILE A 53 4.46 -0.80 -6.60
N ARG A 54 5.50 -0.69 -5.76
CA ARG A 54 6.67 0.18 -5.98
C ARG A 54 7.96 -0.50 -5.52
N ALA A 55 9.08 -0.17 -6.15
CA ALA A 55 10.38 -0.76 -5.82
C ALA A 55 10.92 -0.30 -4.46
N ASP A 56 10.50 0.88 -3.98
CA ASP A 56 10.96 1.48 -2.73
C ASP A 56 9.80 2.04 -1.88
N SER A 57 10.08 2.29 -0.60
CA SER A 57 9.10 2.74 0.38
C SER A 57 8.67 4.19 0.20
N ALA A 58 9.54 5.06 -0.35
CA ALA A 58 9.25 6.47 -0.53
C ALA A 58 8.30 6.68 -1.72
N ALA A 59 8.57 6.02 -2.84
CA ALA A 59 7.69 5.96 -4.00
C ALA A 59 6.35 5.32 -3.64
N LEU A 60 6.33 4.31 -2.75
CA LEU A 60 5.07 3.77 -2.24
C LEU A 60 4.28 4.82 -1.45
N ARG A 61 4.95 5.55 -0.55
CA ARG A 61 4.32 6.62 0.24
C ARG A 61 3.73 7.72 -0.65
N GLU A 62 4.49 8.20 -1.63
CA GLU A 62 4.04 9.24 -2.55
C GLU A 62 2.83 8.80 -3.36
N ALA A 63 2.86 7.58 -3.91
CA ALA A 63 1.73 7.02 -4.63
C ALA A 63 0.49 6.92 -3.72
N LEU A 64 0.63 6.41 -2.50
CA LEU A 64 -0.47 6.34 -1.55
C LEU A 64 -0.99 7.73 -1.12
N ALA A 65 -0.13 8.74 -1.04
CA ALA A 65 -0.54 10.11 -0.75
C ALA A 65 -1.37 10.71 -1.89
N VAL A 66 -0.98 10.45 -3.15
CA VAL A 66 -1.74 10.86 -4.35
C VAL A 66 -3.10 10.14 -4.39
N GLU A 67 -3.13 8.83 -4.14
CA GLU A 67 -4.38 8.08 -4.09
C GLU A 67 -5.28 8.58 -2.94
N ARG A 68 -4.73 8.87 -1.76
CA ARG A 68 -5.52 9.45 -0.65
C ARG A 68 -6.16 10.80 -1.02
N GLN A 69 -5.45 11.65 -1.77
CA GLN A 69 -6.01 12.91 -2.29
C GLN A 69 -7.14 12.66 -3.29
N ARG A 70 -7.02 11.63 -4.14
CA ARG A 70 -8.07 11.23 -5.08
C ARG A 70 -9.30 10.67 -4.36
N ALA A 71 -9.12 9.82 -3.37
CA ALA A 71 -10.21 9.24 -2.57
C ALA A 71 -10.92 10.27 -1.67
N GLY A 72 -10.18 11.26 -1.14
CA GLY A 72 -10.74 12.38 -0.37
C GLY A 72 -11.53 13.39 -1.20
N ARG A 73 -11.39 13.35 -2.53
CA ARG A 73 -12.28 14.06 -3.45
C ARG A 73 -13.49 13.15 -3.64
N PRO A 74 -14.71 13.55 -3.23
CA PRO A 74 -15.89 12.73 -3.48
C PRO A 74 -16.00 12.53 -4.99
N VAL A 75 -15.71 11.31 -5.44
CA VAL A 75 -16.10 10.86 -6.77
C VAL A 75 -17.61 10.78 -6.68
N ILE A 76 -18.28 11.86 -7.09
CA ILE A 76 -19.70 11.86 -7.43
C ILE A 76 -19.90 10.73 -8.44
N LYS A 77 -20.27 9.55 -7.94
CA LYS A 77 -20.69 8.42 -8.76
C LYS A 77 -21.97 8.86 -9.44
N ARG A 78 -21.87 9.39 -10.67
CA ARG A 78 -23.02 9.43 -11.56
C ARG A 78 -23.31 7.98 -11.94
N ALA A 79 -24.35 7.44 -11.35
CA ALA A 79 -24.99 6.22 -11.81
C ALA A 79 -25.40 6.43 -13.28
N TRP A 80 -25.05 5.46 -14.13
CA TRP A 80 -25.67 5.24 -15.43
C TRP A 80 -26.61 4.05 -15.28
#